data_AF-A0A159Z0V5-F1
#
_entry.id   AF-A0A159Z0V5-F1
#
_cell.length_a   1.000
_cell.length_b   1.000
_cell.length_c   1.000
_cell.angle_alpha   90.00
_cell.angle_beta   90.00
_cell.angle_gamma   90.00
#
_symmetry.space_group_name_H-M   'P 1'
#
loop_
_entity.id
_entity.type
_entity.pdbx_description
1 polymer ?
#
loop_
_entity_poly.entity_id
_entity_poly.type
_entity_poly.pdbx_seq_one_letter_code
_entity_poly.pdbx_strand_id
1 'polypeptide(L)'
;MVSALARLGPGHALRGILKEFTLRDANGKVMQNHPVQVDAKTGTLNFVSSLAGWMTAPDGTDLVFAIFTGDVARRDAIPDAQKEQPPGGAEWVRRSKRLQQQLIERWAAVYGA
;
A
#
# COMPACT_ATOMS: atom_id res chain seq x y z
N MET A 1 10.43 6.17 7.08
CA MET A 1 8.96 6.31 6.91
C MET A 1 8.21 5.74 8.11
N VAL A 2 8.29 4.43 8.40
CA VAL A 2 7.55 3.79 9.51
C VAL A 2 7.78 4.50 10.85
N SER A 3 9.02 4.78 11.24
CA SER A 3 9.32 5.47 12.50
C SER A 3 8.72 6.87 12.59
N ALA A 4 8.60 7.58 11.47
CA ALA A 4 7.97 8.90 11.45
C ALA A 4 6.46 8.78 11.67
N LEU A 5 5.79 7.84 10.99
CA LEU A 5 4.37 7.57 11.20
C LEU A 5 4.10 7.12 12.65
N ALA A 6 4.89 6.19 13.18
CA ALA A 6 4.72 5.68 14.54
C ALA A 6 4.90 6.77 15.61
N ARG A 7 5.86 7.69 15.44
CA ARG A 7 6.15 8.74 16.43
C ARG A 7 5.24 9.95 16.30
N LEU A 8 4.96 10.38 15.07
CA LEU A 8 4.18 11.60 14.81
C LEU A 8 2.68 11.33 14.74
N GLY A 9 2.27 10.09 14.47
CA GLY A 9 0.88 9.70 14.27
C GLY A 9 -0.05 10.06 15.42
N PRO A 10 0.19 9.51 16.63
CA PRO A 10 -0.65 9.78 17.80
C PRO A 10 -0.64 11.26 18.22
N GLY A 11 0.52 11.93 18.12
CA GLY A 11 0.68 13.31 18.55
C GLY A 11 0.13 14.37 17.59
N HIS A 12 -0.09 14.03 16.31
CA HIS A 12 -0.47 14.99 15.27
C HIS A 12 -1.69 14.57 14.44
N ALA A 13 -2.49 13.60 14.91
CA ALA A 13 -3.69 13.12 14.24
C ALA A 13 -3.46 12.70 12.76
N LEU A 14 -2.25 12.24 12.41
CA LEU A 14 -1.91 11.94 11.01
C LEU A 14 -2.75 10.81 10.41
N ARG A 15 -3.24 9.87 11.23
CA ARG A 15 -4.13 8.81 10.76
C ARG A 15 -5.44 9.37 10.22
N GLY A 16 -6.01 10.40 10.87
CA GLY A 16 -7.31 10.97 10.50
C GLY A 16 -7.33 11.76 9.18
N ILE A 17 -6.16 12.11 8.65
CA ILE A 17 -6.04 12.77 7.33
C ILE A 17 -5.77 11.77 6.20
N LEU A 18 -5.48 10.51 6.53
CA LEU A 18 -5.35 9.45 5.54
C LEU A 18 -6.73 8.98 5.07
N LYS A 19 -6.76 8.39 3.88
CA LYS A 19 -7.97 7.81 3.33
C LYS A 19 -7.98 6.32 3.61
N GLU A 20 -9.17 5.78 3.78
CA GLU A 20 -9.40 4.35 3.78
C GLU A 20 -8.85 3.73 2.49
N PHE A 21 -8.07 2.68 2.62
CA PHE A 21 -7.54 1.90 1.52
C PHE A 21 -8.36 0.60 1.38
N THR A 22 -9.05 0.50 0.26
CA THR A 22 -9.95 -0.62 -0.02
C THR A 22 -9.18 -1.89 -0.40
N LEU A 23 -9.38 -2.95 0.39
CA LEU A 23 -8.84 -4.29 0.13
C LEU A 23 -9.78 -5.08 -0.79
N ARG A 24 -9.20 -6.03 -1.53
CA ARG A 24 -9.90 -6.77 -2.60
C ARG A 24 -9.91 -8.28 -2.32
N ASP A 25 -10.85 -9.02 -2.88
CA ASP A 25 -10.83 -10.48 -2.82
C ASP A 25 -9.82 -11.09 -3.81
N ALA A 26 -9.71 -12.43 -3.79
CA ALA A 26 -8.84 -13.18 -4.70
C ALA A 26 -9.14 -12.96 -6.20
N ASN A 27 -10.38 -12.56 -6.52
CA ASN A 27 -10.83 -12.24 -7.88
C ASN A 27 -10.60 -10.76 -8.23
N GLY A 28 -10.06 -9.96 -7.30
CA GLY A 28 -9.80 -8.53 -7.47
C GLY A 28 -11.02 -7.63 -7.27
N LYS A 29 -12.15 -8.16 -6.79
CA LYS A 29 -13.34 -7.37 -6.45
C LYS A 29 -13.15 -6.70 -5.09
N VAL A 30 -13.69 -5.49 -4.92
CA VAL A 30 -13.68 -4.80 -3.61
C VAL A 30 -14.40 -5.66 -2.56
N MET A 31 -13.76 -5.85 -1.42
CA MET A 31 -14.35 -6.53 -0.26
C MET A 31 -14.80 -5.47 0.75
N GLN A 32 -16.09 -5.16 0.77
CA GLN A 32 -16.64 -4.05 1.58
C GLN A 32 -16.48 -4.27 3.10
N ASN A 33 -16.53 -5.53 3.56
CA ASN A 33 -16.42 -5.88 4.98
C ASN A 33 -15.13 -6.66 5.22
N HIS A 34 -14.00 -6.11 4.78
CA HIS A 34 -12.70 -6.73 5.02
C HIS A 34 -12.37 -6.66 6.53
N PRO A 35 -11.95 -7.76 7.19
CA PRO A 35 -11.73 -7.78 8.63
C PRO A 35 -10.50 -6.96 9.08
N VAL A 36 -9.61 -6.64 8.13
CA VAL A 36 -8.50 -5.68 8.32
C VAL A 36 -8.92 -4.33 7.75
N GLN A 37 -8.79 -3.27 8.56
CA GLN A 37 -8.99 -1.89 8.13
C GLN A 37 -7.64 -1.25 7.82
N VAL A 38 -7.58 -0.37 6.81
CA VAL A 38 -6.32 0.27 6.39
C VAL A 38 -6.56 1.74 6.11
N ASP A 39 -5.77 2.61 6.74
CA ASP A 39 -5.73 4.05 6.47
C ASP A 39 -4.35 4.38 5.90
N ALA A 40 -4.28 4.71 4.61
CA ALA A 40 -2.99 4.79 3.94
C ALA A 40 -2.92 5.86 2.86
N LYS A 41 -1.68 6.26 2.55
CA LYS A 41 -1.35 7.02 1.36
C LYS A 41 -0.71 6.12 0.31
N THR A 42 -1.26 6.15 -0.90
CA THR A 42 -0.62 5.57 -2.08
C THR A 42 0.22 6.61 -2.82
N GLY A 43 1.42 6.22 -3.25
CA GLY A 43 2.21 6.89 -4.28
C GLY A 43 2.43 5.96 -5.47
N THR A 44 2.35 6.47 -6.69
CA THR A 44 2.59 5.66 -7.90
C THR A 44 3.36 6.48 -8.91
N LEU A 45 4.44 5.91 -9.43
CA LEU A 45 5.21 6.40 -10.56
C LEU A 45 5.41 5.23 -11.54
N ASN A 46 5.99 5.50 -12.70
CA ASN A 46 6.34 4.43 -13.64
C ASN A 46 7.23 3.38 -12.99
N PHE A 47 6.76 2.13 -13.02
CA PHE A 47 7.39 0.96 -12.38
C PHE A 47 7.73 1.10 -10.89
N VAL A 48 7.09 2.03 -10.17
CA VAL A 48 7.26 2.22 -8.73
C VAL A 48 5.91 2.41 -8.06
N SER A 49 5.70 1.75 -6.93
CA SER A 49 4.51 1.98 -6.10
C SER A 49 4.87 1.94 -4.63
N SER A 50 4.28 2.87 -3.88
CA SER A 50 4.38 2.95 -2.44
C SER A 50 3.00 2.94 -1.79
N LEU A 51 2.92 2.34 -0.61
CA LEU A 51 1.76 2.35 0.27
C LEU A 51 2.26 2.45 1.71
N ALA A 52 1.86 3.47 2.44
CA ALA A 52 2.26 3.67 3.83
C ALA A 52 1.09 4.20 4.66
N GLY A 53 0.98 3.72 5.89
CA GLY A 53 -0.17 4.03 6.74
C GLY A 53 -0.28 3.14 7.96
N TRP A 54 -1.51 3.07 8.47
CA TRP A 54 -1.93 2.22 9.57
C TRP A 54 -2.81 1.08 9.05
N MET A 55 -2.74 -0.05 9.72
CA MET A 55 -3.75 -1.09 9.61
C MET A 55 -4.24 -1.48 11.00
N THR A 56 -5.52 -1.78 11.12
CA THR A 56 -6.13 -2.34 12.32
C THR A 56 -6.52 -3.78 12.03
N ALA A 57 -5.94 -4.71 12.77
CA ALA A 57 -6.23 -6.12 12.67
C ALA A 57 -7.58 -6.47 13.35
N PRO A 58 -8.13 -7.68 13.13
CA PRO A 58 -9.48 -8.02 13.61
C PRO A 58 -9.63 -8.01 15.14
N ASP A 59 -8.54 -8.23 15.87
CA ASP A 59 -8.45 -8.15 17.33
C ASP A 59 -8.35 -6.70 17.87
N GLY A 60 -8.28 -5.71 16.98
CA GLY A 60 -8.08 -4.30 17.31
C GLY A 60 -6.61 -3.86 17.37
N THR A 61 -5.65 -4.74 17.10
CA THR A 61 -4.23 -4.40 17.10
C THR A 61 -3.89 -3.46 15.94
N ASP A 62 -3.37 -2.29 16.29
CA ASP A 62 -2.90 -1.29 15.33
C ASP A 62 -1.43 -1.53 14.95
N LEU A 63 -1.16 -1.55 13.64
CA LEU A 63 0.18 -1.66 13.08
C LEU A 63 0.46 -0.54 12.10
N VAL A 64 1.70 -0.04 12.13
CA VAL A 64 2.20 0.97 11.20
C VAL A 64 3.08 0.32 10.17
N PHE A 65 2.89 0.65 8.89
CA PHE A 65 3.66 0.07 7.81
C PHE A 65 4.07 1.10 6.76
N ALA A 66 5.10 0.73 5.99
CA ALA A 66 5.47 1.41 4.75
C ALA A 66 6.05 0.37 3.79
N ILE A 67 5.45 0.27 2.61
CA ILE A 67 5.84 -0.65 1.55
C ILE A 67 6.30 0.18 0.36
N PHE A 68 7.48 -0.14 -0.15
CA PHE A 68 8.03 0.41 -1.38
C PHE A 68 8.35 -0.75 -2.32
N THR A 69 7.86 -0.66 -3.54
CA THR A 69 8.14 -1.62 -4.61
C THR A 69 8.60 -0.86 -5.84
N GLY A 70 9.62 -1.37 -6.53
CA GLY A 70 10.15 -0.68 -7.70
C GLY A 70 10.98 -1.60 -8.58
N ASP A 71 10.82 -1.42 -9.88
CA ASP A 71 11.78 -1.85 -10.90
C ASP A 71 12.43 -0.58 -11.46
N VAL A 72 13.45 -0.11 -10.75
CA VAL A 72 14.10 1.18 -11.01
C VAL A 72 14.86 1.14 -12.34
N ALA A 73 15.52 0.02 -12.66
CA ALA A 73 16.21 -0.14 -13.93
C ALA A 73 15.25 0.01 -15.12
N ARG A 74 14.07 -0.63 -15.04
CA ARG A 74 13.05 -0.50 -16.10
C ARG A 74 12.45 0.90 -16.15
N ARG A 75 12.26 1.57 -15.01
CA ARG A 75 11.83 2.97 -14.95
C ARG A 75 12.81 3.90 -15.65
N ASP A 76 14.10 3.72 -15.40
CA ASP A 76 15.14 4.59 -15.93
C ASP A 76 15.38 4.35 -17.43
N ALA A 77 15.06 3.15 -17.91
CA ALA A 77 15.11 2.80 -19.34
C ALA A 77 13.91 3.32 -20.17
N ILE A 78 12.93 4.01 -19.58
CA ILE A 78 11.76 4.52 -20.32
C ILE A 78 12.17 5.67 -21.25
N PRO A 79 11.93 5.55 -22.58
CA PRO A 79 12.13 6.66 -23.50
C PRO A 79 11.20 7.84 -23.15
N ASP A 80 11.67 9.08 -23.32
CA ASP A 80 10.88 10.28 -23.02
C ASP A 80 9.49 10.28 -23.66
N ALA A 81 9.42 9.86 -24.93
CA ALA A 81 8.18 9.76 -25.70
C ALA A 81 7.16 8.75 -25.13
N GLN A 82 7.59 7.85 -24.25
CA GLN A 82 6.75 6.80 -23.65
C GLN A 82 6.49 7.02 -22.15
N LYS A 83 7.02 8.11 -21.56
CA LYS A 83 6.91 8.36 -20.11
C LYS A 83 5.48 8.50 -19.61
N GLU A 84 4.55 8.94 -20.44
CA GLU A 84 3.14 9.09 -20.05
C GLU A 84 2.45 7.72 -19.87
N GLN A 85 2.72 6.78 -20.77
CA GLN A 85 2.10 5.45 -20.75
C GLN A 85 3.12 4.37 -21.14
N PRO A 86 4.08 4.03 -20.26
CA PRO A 86 5.11 3.05 -20.58
C PRO A 86 4.50 1.65 -20.72
N PRO A 87 4.89 0.88 -21.75
CA PRO A 87 4.44 -0.49 -21.93
C PRO A 87 4.71 -1.37 -20.71
N GLY A 88 3.66 -2.01 -20.18
CA GLY A 88 3.73 -2.86 -18.99
C GLY A 88 3.60 -2.13 -17.65
N GLY A 89 3.43 -0.80 -17.64
CA GLY A 89 3.30 -0.02 -16.42
C GLY A 89 2.05 -0.38 -15.61
N ALA A 90 0.91 -0.58 -16.27
CA ALA A 90 -0.34 -0.94 -15.62
C ALA A 90 -0.29 -2.34 -15.00
N GLU A 91 0.30 -3.31 -15.71
CA GLU A 91 0.52 -4.69 -15.26
C GLU A 91 1.45 -4.71 -14.04
N TRP A 92 2.50 -3.89 -14.03
CA TRP A 92 3.39 -3.75 -12.88
C TRP A 92 2.63 -3.22 -11.65
N VAL A 93 1.90 -2.11 -11.79
CA VAL A 93 1.17 -1.50 -10.67
C VAL A 93 0.13 -2.47 -10.10
N ARG A 94 -0.59 -3.24 -10.94
CA ARG A 94 -1.53 -4.26 -10.47
C ARG A 94 -0.85 -5.34 -9.63
N ARG A 95 0.30 -5.86 -10.08
CA ARG A 95 1.07 -6.88 -9.34
C ARG A 95 1.63 -6.33 -8.03
N SER A 96 2.17 -5.12 -8.05
CA SER A 96 2.69 -4.46 -6.87
C SER A 96 1.60 -4.24 -5.81
N LYS A 97 0.42 -3.72 -6.19
CA LYS A 97 -0.70 -3.54 -5.26
C LYS A 97 -1.20 -4.87 -4.67
N ARG A 98 -1.18 -5.95 -5.44
CA ARG A 98 -1.50 -7.29 -4.94
C ARG A 98 -0.50 -7.74 -3.87
N LEU A 99 0.80 -7.58 -4.11
CA LEU A 99 1.84 -7.89 -3.12
C LEU A 99 1.66 -7.03 -1.85
N GLN A 100 1.40 -5.74 -2.00
CA GLN A 100 1.17 -4.82 -0.87
C GLN A 100 0.01 -5.30 0.02
N GLN A 101 -1.12 -5.68 -0.60
CA GLN A 101 -2.26 -6.22 0.12
C GLN A 101 -1.92 -7.55 0.82
N GLN A 102 -1.26 -8.48 0.13
CA GLN A 102 -0.88 -9.77 0.71
C GLN A 102 0.02 -9.62 1.94
N LEU A 103 0.93 -8.62 1.93
CA LEU A 103 1.76 -8.30 3.09
C LEU A 103 0.91 -7.80 4.27
N ILE A 104 -0.04 -6.89 4.02
CA ILE A 104 -0.98 -6.37 5.03
C ILE A 104 -1.82 -7.50 5.64
N GLU A 105 -2.46 -8.32 4.80
CA GLU A 105 -3.26 -9.47 5.25
C GLU A 105 -2.44 -10.45 6.08
N ARG A 106 -1.22 -10.76 5.63
CA ARG A 106 -0.31 -11.64 6.35
C ARG A 106 0.11 -11.05 7.69
N TRP A 107 0.43 -9.77 7.76
CA TRP A 107 0.80 -9.13 9.01
C TRP A 107 -0.37 -9.10 10.00
N ALA A 108 -1.60 -8.85 9.53
CA ALA A 108 -2.77 -8.93 10.38
C ALA A 108 -2.96 -10.35 10.95
N ALA A 109 -2.79 -11.37 10.12
CA ALA A 109 -2.91 -12.77 10.57
C ALA A 109 -1.81 -13.20 11.56
N VAL A 110 -0.61 -12.61 11.48
CA VAL A 110 0.54 -13.00 12.32
C VAL A 110 0.63 -12.19 13.61
N TYR A 111 0.19 -10.93 13.59
CA TYR A 111 0.40 -10.00 14.69
C TYR A 111 -0.91 -9.48 15.33
N GLY A 112 -2.07 -9.81 14.78
CA GLY A 112 -3.39 -9.40 15.29
C GLY A 112 -4.27 -10.60 15.66
N ALA A 113 -3.73 -11.50 16.46
CA ALA A 113 -4.36 -12.73 16.95
C ALA A 113 -4.16 -12.86 18.47
#